data_AF-A0AA97DD87-F1
#
_entry.id   AF-A0AA97DD87-F1
#
_cell.length_a   1.000
_cell.length_b   1.000
_cell.length_c   1.000
_cell.angle_alpha   90.00
_cell.angle_beta   90.00
_cell.angle_gamma   90.00
#
_symmetry.space_group_name_H-M   'P 1'
#
loop_
_entity.id
_entity.type
_entity.pdbx_description
1 polymer ?
#
loop_
_entity_poly.entity_id
_entity_poly.type
_entity_poly.pdbx_seq_one_letter_code
_entity_poly.pdbx_strand_id
1 'polypeptide(L)' 'MELTTEIKQYVNRSVLCWLATVSTENVPNVSPKEVFDYYESDKIIIANISSPQTVENIKRNNN' A
#
# COMPACT_ATOMS: atom_id res chain seq x y z
N MET A 1 -2.22 12.83 8.27
CA MET A 1 -2.62 12.22 9.56
C MET A 1 -1.44 11.45 10.06
N GLU A 2 -1.09 11.61 11.33
CA GLU A 2 0.05 10.93 11.95
C GLU A 2 -0.23 9.44 12.17
N LEU A 3 0.76 8.58 11.89
CA LEU A 3 0.71 7.16 12.19
C LEU A 3 0.90 6.96 13.69
N THR A 4 -0.09 6.32 14.32
CA THR A 4 -0.04 6.00 15.75
C THR A 4 1.06 4.97 16.05
N THR A 5 1.50 4.94 17.30
CA THR A 5 2.43 3.90 17.79
C THR A 5 1.90 2.50 17.52
N GLU A 6 0.60 2.29 17.67
CA GLU A 6 -0.05 1.02 17.39
C GLU A 6 0.09 0.61 15.91
N ILE A 7 -0.15 1.53 14.96
CA ILE A 7 0.01 1.24 13.53
C ILE A 7 1.47 0.88 13.21
N LYS A 8 2.44 1.62 13.74
CA LYS A 8 3.87 1.31 13.54
C LYS A 8 4.24 -0.07 14.09
N GLN A 9 3.68 -0.46 15.24
CA GLN A 9 3.84 -1.80 15.78
C GLN A 9 3.23 -2.88 14.88
N TYR A 10 2.06 -2.63 14.28
CA TYR A 10 1.48 -3.54 13.27
C TYR A 10 2.35 -3.69 12.04
N VAL A 11 2.91 -2.60 11.51
CA VAL A 11 3.83 -2.64 10.35
C VAL A 11 5.03 -3.53 10.67
N ASN A 12 5.69 -3.33 11.82
CA ASN A 12 6.89 -4.09 12.21
C ASN A 12 6.66 -5.59 12.40
N ARG A 13 5.45 -6.02 12.80
CA ARG A 13 5.14 -7.46 13.05
C ARG A 13 4.48 -8.16 11.86
N SER A 14 4.04 -7.40 10.87
CA SER A 14 3.28 -7.96 9.75
C SER A 14 4.24 -8.39 8.65
N VAL A 15 4.13 -9.65 8.23
CA VAL A 15 4.92 -10.20 7.10
C VAL A 15 4.30 -9.83 5.75
N LEU A 16 2.99 -9.54 5.73
CA LEU A 16 2.23 -9.33 4.49
C LEU A 16 1.25 -8.16 4.64
N CYS A 17 1.33 -7.20 3.72
CA CYS A 17 0.34 -6.13 3.54
C CYS A 17 -0.53 -6.44 2.31
N TRP A 18 -1.84 -6.16 2.40
CA TRP A 18 -2.76 -6.25 1.28
C TRP A 18 -3.09 -4.87 0.77
N LEU A 19 -2.68 -4.55 -0.45
CA LEU A 19 -2.94 -3.26 -1.09
C LEU A 19 -4.10 -3.39 -2.07
N ALA A 20 -5.22 -2.75 -1.73
CA ALA A 20 -6.38 -2.61 -2.58
C ALA A 20 -6.27 -1.35 -3.47
N THR A 21 -6.59 -1.50 -4.74
CA THR A 21 -6.66 -0.43 -5.74
C THR A 21 -7.87 -0.66 -6.64
N VAL A 22 -8.23 0.32 -7.46
CA VAL A 22 -9.35 0.22 -8.39
C VAL A 22 -8.95 0.73 -9.76
N SER A 23 -9.45 0.12 -10.83
CA SER A 23 -9.29 0.65 -12.18
C SER A 23 -10.22 1.85 -12.41
N THR A 24 -10.03 2.56 -13.52
CA THR A 24 -10.94 3.63 -13.96
C THR A 24 -12.36 3.14 -14.29
N GLU A 25 -12.55 1.83 -14.43
CA GLU A 25 -13.82 1.17 -14.71
C GLU A 25 -14.47 0.62 -13.43
N ASN A 26 -13.98 1.02 -12.25
CA ASN A 26 -14.43 0.54 -10.93
C ASN A 26 -14.18 -0.96 -10.69
N VAL A 27 -13.23 -1.56 -11.40
CA VAL A 27 -12.85 -2.97 -11.18
C VAL A 27 -11.83 -3.04 -10.03
N PRO A 28 -12.10 -3.78 -8.94
CA PRO A 28 -11.19 -3.90 -7.82
C PRO A 28 -9.96 -4.75 -8.16
N ASN A 29 -8.82 -4.41 -7.57
CA ASN A 29 -7.60 -5.20 -7.59
C ASN A 29 -6.99 -5.22 -6.18
N VAL A 30 -6.62 -6.41 -5.69
CA VAL A 30 -6.00 -6.60 -4.37
C VAL A 30 -4.72 -7.37 -4.54
N SER A 31 -3.60 -6.80 -4.09
CA SER A 31 -2.28 -7.37 -4.31
C SER A 31 -1.49 -7.52 -3.00
N PRO A 32 -0.85 -8.68 -2.78
CA PRO A 32 0.04 -8.87 -1.63
C PRO A 32 1.32 -8.03 -1.78
N LYS A 33 1.84 -7.54 -0.65
CA LYS A 33 3.09 -6.77 -0.54
C LYS A 33 3.86 -7.23 0.68
N GLU A 34 5.00 -7.89 0.46
CA GLU A 34 5.86 -8.41 1.52
C GLU A 34 6.92 -7.38 1.96
N VAL A 35 7.27 -6.43 1.08
CA VAL A 35 8.25 -5.39 1.35
C VAL A 35 7.56 -4.04 1.46
N PHE A 36 7.29 -3.64 2.70
CA PHE A 36 6.66 -2.38 3.06
C PHE A 36 7.15 -1.91 4.43
N ASP A 37 7.10 -0.61 4.67
CA ASP A 37 7.44 -0.01 5.97
C ASP A 37 6.71 1.34 6.13
N TYR A 38 6.76 1.94 7.32
CA TYR A 38 6.42 3.35 7.47
C TYR A 38 7.61 4.24 7.10
N TYR A 39 7.30 5.44 6.61
CA TYR A 39 8.29 6.47 6.33
C TYR A 39 7.83 7.77 6.96
N GLU A 40 8.76 8.44 7.65
CA GLU A 40 8.46 9.62 8.44
C GLU A 40 7.31 9.35 9.44
N SER A 41 6.45 10.34 9.63
CA SER A 41 5.43 10.34 10.67
C SER A 41 4.05 9.97 10.11
N ASP A 42 3.84 10.09 8.79
CA ASP A 42 2.53 10.08 8.15
C ASP A 42 2.41 9.18 6.90
N LYS A 43 3.46 8.44 6.50
CA LYS A 43 3.46 7.66 5.24
C LYS A 43 3.73 6.18 5.45
N ILE A 44 3.15 5.36 4.57
CA ILE A 44 3.54 3.97 4.35
C ILE A 44 4.21 3.90 2.97
N ILE A 45 5.38 3.29 2.91
CA ILE A 45 6.12 3.04 1.68
C ILE A 45 6.08 1.55 1.35
N ILE A 46 5.96 1.24 0.07
CA ILE A 46 5.81 -0.12 -0.44
C ILE A 46 6.78 -0.27 -1.61
N ALA A 47 7.61 -1.32 -1.60
CA ALA A 47 8.49 -1.60 -2.72
C ALA A 47 7.66 -2.12 -3.91
N ASN A 48 7.85 -1.52 -5.08
CA ASN A 48 7.21 -1.98 -6.31
C ASN A 48 7.96 -3.20 -6.87
N ILE A 49 7.46 -4.40 -6.53
CA ILE A 49 7.96 -5.67 -7.05
C ILE A 49 6.79 -6.36 -7.77
N SER A 50 6.94 -6.58 -9.07
CA SER A 50 5.98 -7.34 -9.90
C SER A 50 4.50 -6.95 -9.71
N SER A 51 4.19 -5.65 -9.66
CA SER A 51 2.84 -5.14 -9.35
C SER A 51 2.26 -4.20 -10.43
N PRO A 52 2.24 -4.59 -11.72
CA PRO A 52 1.89 -3.70 -12.84
C PRO A 52 0.48 -3.11 -12.72
N GLN A 53 -0.53 -3.91 -12.40
CA GLN A 53 -1.92 -3.46 -12.31
C GLN A 53 -2.13 -2.48 -11.14
N THR A 54 -1.51 -2.74 -10.00
CA THR A 54 -1.53 -1.84 -8.83
C THR A 54 -0.92 -0.48 -9.19
N VAL A 55 0.23 -0.46 -9.86
CA VAL A 55 0.90 0.78 -10.28
C VAL A 55 0.06 1.54 -11.30
N GLU A 56 -0.54 0.84 -12.27
CA GLU A 56 -1.42 1.44 -13.26
C GLU A 56 -2.65 2.09 -12.61
N ASN A 57 -3.31 1.38 -11.69
CA ASN A 57 -4.45 1.90 -10.95
C ASN A 57 -4.10 3.15 -10.15
N ILE A 58 -2.96 3.17 -9.45
CA ILE A 58 -2.50 4.34 -8.69
C ILE A 58 -2.22 5.53 -9.62
N LYS A 59 -1.58 5.30 -10.77
CA LYS A 59 -1.29 6.38 -11.74
C LYS A 59 -2.54 7.00 -12.35
N ARG A 60 -3.62 6.22 -12.48
CA ARG A 60 -4.88 6.67 -13.10
C ARG A 60 -5.85 7.28 -12.08
N ASN A 61 -5.68 7.02 -10.79
CA ASN A 61 -6.54 7.55 -9.72
C ASN A 61 -5.72 8.45 -8.78
N ASN A 62 -5.92 9.76 -8.90
CA ASN A 62 -5.39 10.71 -7.92
C ASN A 62 -6.34 10.74 -6.71
N ASN A 63 -5.92 10.09 -5.63
CA ASN A 63 -6.60 10.11 -4.32
C ASN A 63 -6.27 11.39 -3.55
#